data_AF-A0AA38UA40-F1
#
_entry.id   AF-A0AA38UA40-F1
#
_cell.length_a   1.000
_cell.length_b   1.000
_cell.length_c   1.000
_cell.angle_alpha   90.00
_cell.angle_beta   90.00
_cell.angle_gamma   90.00
#
_symmetry.space_group_name_H-M   'P 1'
#
loop_
_entity.id
_entity.type
_entity.pdbx_description
1 polymer ?
#
loop_
_entity_poly.entity_id
_entity_poly.type
_entity_poly.pdbx_seq_one_letter_code
_entity_poly.pdbx_strand_id
1 'polypeptide(L)'
;QVDRSGWPKWVSDAYDALMADNRPSDDRWVTTLTAWITFEQNHEFRNPNGSSATLKATGRPHAISWWFRNRKPVSREPPDDIFGDVDAFAAQWWVWWSMINPPWRERDSTTGRVIINETDNGDWSNLTRPGQCGILTVLFCLFWWHQRLPGPCQEWSNALRDVAWVV
;
A
#
# COMPACT_ATOMS: atom_id res chain seq x y z
N GLN A 1 -14.92 -16.12 -3.06
CA GLN A 1 -15.48 -15.18 -2.06
C GLN A 1 -14.65 -15.34 -0.80
N VAL A 2 -14.11 -14.26 -0.23
CA VAL A 2 -13.23 -14.35 0.95
C VAL A 2 -14.08 -14.61 2.20
N ASP A 3 -13.69 -15.55 3.05
CA ASP A 3 -14.35 -15.78 4.35
C ASP A 3 -14.08 -14.58 5.27
N ARG A 4 -15.16 -13.93 5.72
CA ARG A 4 -15.10 -12.73 6.57
C ARG A 4 -15.26 -13.05 8.06
N SER A 5 -15.35 -14.33 8.42
CA SER A 5 -15.52 -14.77 9.80
C SER A 5 -14.36 -14.30 10.68
N GLY A 6 -14.68 -13.65 11.80
CA GLY A 6 -13.66 -13.19 12.76
C GLY A 6 -12.91 -11.92 12.36
N TRP A 7 -13.25 -11.27 11.24
CA TRP A 7 -12.62 -10.02 10.86
C TRP A 7 -12.94 -8.92 11.88
N PRO A 8 -11.93 -8.22 12.41
CA PRO A 8 -12.19 -7.03 13.21
C PRO A 8 -12.70 -5.90 12.31
N LYS A 9 -13.44 -4.96 12.92
CA LYS A 9 -14.10 -3.86 12.19
C LYS A 9 -13.16 -3.11 11.23
N TRP A 10 -11.93 -2.85 11.63
CA TRP A 10 -10.98 -2.10 10.80
C TRP A 10 -10.58 -2.83 9.51
N VAL A 11 -10.58 -4.17 9.49
CA VAL A 11 -10.30 -4.98 8.31
C VAL A 11 -11.51 -4.94 7.37
N SER A 12 -12.71 -5.18 7.89
CA SER A 12 -13.95 -5.12 7.12
C SER A 12 -14.14 -3.75 6.47
N ASP A 13 -14.02 -2.69 7.28
CA ASP A 13 -14.15 -1.30 6.83
C ASP A 13 -13.13 -0.95 5.74
N ALA A 14 -11.88 -1.41 5.87
CA ALA A 14 -10.83 -1.17 4.88
C ALA A 14 -11.03 -1.98 3.59
N TYR A 15 -11.37 -3.27 3.71
CA TYR A 15 -11.61 -4.13 2.57
C TYR A 15 -12.82 -3.64 1.75
N ASP A 16 -13.92 -3.27 2.41
CA ASP A 16 -15.11 -2.75 1.73
C ASP A 16 -14.81 -1.43 1.02
N ALA A 17 -13.99 -0.54 1.62
CA ALA A 17 -13.54 0.69 0.96
C ALA A 17 -12.68 0.41 -0.29
N LEU A 18 -11.71 -0.51 -0.19
CA LEU A 18 -10.79 -0.84 -1.29
C LEU A 18 -11.45 -1.70 -2.39
N MET A 19 -12.60 -2.31 -2.11
CA MET A 19 -13.40 -3.10 -3.06
C MET A 19 -14.58 -2.32 -3.66
N ALA A 20 -14.75 -1.04 -3.32
CA ALA A 20 -15.80 -0.18 -3.84
C ALA A 20 -15.79 -0.10 -5.38
N ASP A 21 -16.87 0.44 -5.96
CA ASP A 21 -17.09 0.43 -7.43
C ASP A 21 -16.01 1.15 -8.24
N ASN A 22 -15.27 2.08 -7.62
CA ASN A 22 -14.17 2.82 -8.22
C ASN A 22 -12.79 2.15 -8.05
N ARG A 23 -12.76 0.87 -7.65
CA ARG A 23 -11.52 0.09 -7.56
C ARG A 23 -10.86 -0.09 -8.94
N PRO A 24 -9.55 -0.38 -8.96
CA PRO A 24 -8.88 -0.81 -10.18
C PRO A 24 -9.53 -2.03 -10.82
N SER A 25 -9.62 -2.03 -12.15
CA SER A 25 -10.10 -3.17 -12.94
C SER A 25 -9.05 -4.26 -13.16
N ASP A 26 -7.80 -4.01 -12.74
CA ASP A 26 -6.70 -4.96 -12.84
C ASP A 26 -6.92 -6.12 -11.84
N ASP A 27 -6.98 -7.37 -12.34
CA ASP A 27 -7.24 -8.56 -11.51
C ASP A 27 -6.20 -8.77 -10.39
N ARG A 28 -4.98 -8.22 -10.56
CA ARG A 28 -3.97 -8.21 -9.50
C ARG A 28 -4.46 -7.49 -8.26
N TRP A 29 -5.28 -6.44 -8.40
CA TRP A 29 -5.83 -5.70 -7.27
C TRP A 29 -6.59 -6.60 -6.30
N VAL A 30 -7.54 -7.38 -6.81
CA VAL A 30 -8.36 -8.29 -5.99
C VAL A 30 -7.51 -9.40 -5.39
N THR A 31 -6.52 -9.89 -6.16
CA THR A 31 -5.59 -10.92 -5.71
C THR A 31 -4.71 -10.42 -4.56
N THR A 32 -4.14 -9.21 -4.69
CA THR A 32 -3.34 -8.55 -3.65
C THR A 32 -4.15 -8.25 -2.41
N LEU A 33 -5.42 -7.82 -2.54
CA LEU A 33 -6.29 -7.62 -1.38
C LEU A 33 -6.57 -8.94 -0.64
N THR A 34 -6.72 -10.04 -1.37
CA THR A 34 -6.92 -11.37 -0.78
C THR A 34 -5.66 -11.85 -0.07
N ALA A 35 -4.48 -11.64 -0.67
CA ALA A 35 -3.19 -11.91 -0.06
C ALA A 35 -2.99 -11.08 1.22
N TRP A 36 -3.32 -9.78 1.19
CA TRP A 36 -3.27 -8.91 2.37
C TRP A 36 -4.18 -9.41 3.50
N ILE A 37 -5.42 -9.83 3.21
CA ILE A 37 -6.30 -10.43 4.23
C ILE A 37 -5.65 -11.68 4.83
N THR A 38 -5.05 -12.54 4.00
CA THR A 38 -4.39 -13.77 4.45
C THR A 38 -3.19 -13.44 5.34
N PHE A 39 -2.40 -12.44 4.95
CA PHE A 39 -1.31 -11.90 5.76
C PHE A 39 -1.80 -11.41 7.13
N GLU A 40 -2.86 -10.60 7.19
CA GLU A 40 -3.41 -10.12 8.45
C GLU A 40 -3.98 -11.26 9.31
N GLN A 41 -4.66 -12.23 8.70
CA GLN A 41 -5.19 -13.41 9.38
C GLN A 41 -4.07 -14.26 10.00
N ASN A 42 -2.96 -14.48 9.28
CA ASN A 42 -1.77 -15.17 9.79
C ASN A 42 -1.11 -14.45 10.98
N HIS A 43 -1.39 -13.15 11.13
CA HIS A 43 -0.96 -12.34 12.26
C HIS A 43 -2.10 -12.07 13.25
N GLU A 44 -3.16 -12.89 13.24
CA GLU A 44 -4.31 -12.83 14.16
C GLU A 44 -5.00 -11.45 14.14
N PHE A 45 -4.93 -10.74 13.01
CA PHE A 45 -5.41 -9.37 12.83
C PHE A 45 -4.86 -8.39 13.88
N ARG A 46 -3.64 -8.61 14.40
CA ARG A 46 -2.98 -7.70 15.33
C ARG A 46 -2.90 -6.31 14.73
N ASN A 47 -3.36 -5.30 15.47
CA ASN A 47 -3.27 -3.89 15.09
C ASN A 47 -2.43 -3.11 16.11
N PRO A 48 -1.11 -3.38 16.18
CA PRO A 48 -0.24 -2.74 17.14
C PRO A 48 -0.12 -1.24 16.88
N ASN A 49 0.17 -0.48 17.94
CA ASN A 49 0.40 0.96 17.87
C ASN A 49 1.90 1.27 18.02
N GLY A 50 2.28 2.50 17.66
CA GLY A 50 3.64 3.01 17.83
C GLY A 50 4.53 2.85 16.60
N SER A 51 5.78 3.28 16.73
CA SER A 51 6.74 3.34 15.63
C SER A 51 7.13 1.97 15.08
N SER A 52 7.21 0.94 15.94
CA SER A 52 7.54 -0.44 15.53
C SER A 52 6.43 -1.10 14.71
N ALA A 53 5.18 -0.63 14.83
CA ALA A 53 4.02 -1.10 14.08
C ALA A 53 3.87 -0.42 12.71
N THR A 54 4.69 0.60 12.43
CA THR A 54 4.50 1.47 11.27
C THR A 54 5.64 1.27 10.28
N LEU A 55 5.32 1.27 8.99
CA LEU A 55 6.35 1.36 7.94
C LEU A 55 7.17 2.65 8.11
N LYS A 56 8.42 2.66 7.62
CA LYS A 56 9.32 3.81 7.76
C LYS A 56 8.66 5.10 7.24
N ALA A 57 8.85 6.20 7.97
CA ALA A 57 8.25 7.49 7.64
C ALA A 57 9.06 8.30 6.62
N THR A 58 10.35 8.00 6.46
CA THR A 58 11.23 8.68 5.51
C THR A 58 10.71 8.53 4.09
N GLY A 59 10.58 9.64 3.36
CA GLY A 59 10.09 9.66 1.98
C GLY A 59 8.58 9.47 1.81
N ARG A 60 7.83 9.26 2.89
CA ARG A 60 6.39 8.95 2.85
C ARG A 60 5.57 10.07 2.19
N PRO A 61 4.61 9.75 1.29
CA PRO A 61 3.74 10.74 0.67
C PRO A 61 2.96 11.57 1.69
N HIS A 62 2.76 12.85 1.38
CA HIS A 62 2.04 13.79 2.24
C HIS A 62 0.61 13.34 2.56
N ALA A 63 -0.05 12.70 1.58
CA ALA A 63 -1.34 12.03 1.71
C ALA A 63 -1.40 11.04 2.90
N ILE A 64 -0.39 10.19 3.11
CA ILE A 64 -0.38 9.24 4.23
C ILE A 64 -0.14 9.96 5.54
N SER A 65 0.75 10.96 5.56
CA SER A 65 0.97 11.78 6.74
C SER A 65 -0.30 12.53 7.15
N TRP A 66 -1.11 12.99 6.20
CA TRP A 66 -2.45 13.52 6.47
C TRP A 66 -3.40 12.44 6.97
N TRP A 67 -3.44 11.27 6.32
CA TRP A 67 -4.32 10.17 6.71
C TRP A 67 -4.08 9.70 8.14
N PHE A 68 -2.82 9.55 8.55
CA PHE A 68 -2.43 9.22 9.92
C PHE A 68 -2.88 10.26 10.93
N ARG A 69 -2.66 11.55 10.64
CA ARG A 69 -3.12 12.66 11.50
C ARG A 69 -4.64 12.70 11.67
N ASN A 70 -5.38 12.24 10.66
CA ASN A 70 -6.84 12.20 10.68
C ASN A 70 -7.41 10.89 11.23
N ARG A 71 -6.60 10.08 11.93
CA ARG A 71 -7.00 8.80 12.54
C ARG A 71 -7.36 7.71 11.51
N LYS A 72 -6.73 7.74 10.34
CA LYS A 72 -6.82 6.69 9.30
C LYS A 72 -8.27 6.39 8.87
N PRO A 73 -9.06 7.39 8.46
CA PRO A 73 -10.44 7.17 8.04
C PRO A 73 -10.45 6.31 6.77
N VAL A 74 -11.24 5.23 6.75
CA VAL A 74 -11.41 4.40 5.54
C VAL A 74 -12.29 5.10 4.49
N SER A 75 -13.20 5.97 4.94
CA SER A 75 -14.23 6.61 4.12
C SER A 75 -13.81 7.98 3.58
N ARG A 76 -12.59 8.42 3.87
CA ARG A 76 -12.13 9.77 3.52
C ARG A 76 -10.75 9.71 2.88
N GLU A 77 -10.71 10.19 1.65
CA GLU A 77 -9.49 10.36 0.89
C GLU A 77 -8.76 11.67 1.25
N PRO A 78 -7.44 11.75 1.02
CA PRO A 78 -6.71 13.01 1.06
C PRO A 78 -7.36 14.02 0.09
N PRO A 79 -7.61 15.27 0.54
CA PRO A 79 -8.00 16.36 -0.34
C PRO A 79 -6.97 16.62 -1.44
N ASP A 80 -7.39 17.24 -2.55
CA ASP A 80 -6.51 17.43 -3.72
C ASP A 80 -5.31 18.34 -3.43
N ASP A 81 -5.42 19.31 -2.53
CA ASP A 81 -4.30 20.15 -2.07
C ASP A 81 -3.26 19.35 -1.27
N ILE A 82 -3.67 18.25 -0.64
CA ILE A 82 -2.81 17.34 0.11
C ILE A 82 -2.23 16.24 -0.79
N PHE A 83 -3.03 15.73 -1.71
CA PHE A 83 -2.61 14.72 -2.67
C PHE A 83 -1.61 15.29 -3.68
N GLY A 84 -1.89 16.49 -4.19
CA GLY A 84 -1.08 17.18 -5.18
C GLY A 84 -1.36 16.74 -6.62
N ASP A 85 -0.38 16.94 -7.50
CA ASP A 85 -0.43 16.42 -8.86
C ASP A 85 -0.12 14.91 -8.89
N VAL A 86 -0.73 14.19 -9.84
CA VAL A 86 -0.64 12.73 -9.93
C VAL A 86 0.78 12.23 -10.22
N ASP A 87 1.56 12.95 -11.03
CA ASP A 87 2.95 12.59 -11.35
C ASP A 87 3.86 12.88 -10.15
N ALA A 88 3.59 13.99 -9.44
CA ALA A 88 4.30 14.30 -8.20
C ALA A 88 3.99 13.27 -7.10
N PHE A 89 2.75 12.77 -7.02
CA PHE A 89 2.37 11.69 -6.11
C PHE A 89 3.06 10.38 -6.49
N ALA A 90 3.06 10.02 -7.77
CA ALA A 90 3.74 8.83 -8.31
C ALA A 90 5.22 8.82 -7.92
N ALA A 91 5.91 9.95 -8.11
CA ALA A 91 7.32 10.10 -7.75
C ALA A 91 7.54 9.93 -6.24
N GLN A 92 6.72 10.57 -5.39
CA GLN A 92 6.79 10.40 -3.93
C GLN A 92 6.54 8.95 -3.51
N TRP A 93 5.56 8.29 -4.14
CA TRP A 93 5.24 6.91 -3.86
C TRP A 93 6.43 6.00 -4.16
N TRP A 94 7.07 6.13 -5.33
CA TRP A 94 8.23 5.31 -5.68
C TRP A 94 9.43 5.55 -4.76
N VAL A 95 9.67 6.80 -4.36
CA VAL A 95 10.71 7.12 -3.36
C VAL A 95 10.42 6.40 -2.05
N TRP A 96 9.19 6.52 -1.54
CA TRP A 96 8.79 5.89 -0.29
C TRP A 96 8.85 4.38 -0.35
N TRP A 97 8.23 3.79 -1.37
CA TRP A 97 8.20 2.35 -1.61
C TRP A 97 9.61 1.78 -1.64
N SER A 98 10.51 2.45 -2.34
CA SER A 98 11.91 2.06 -2.39
C SER A 98 12.60 2.15 -1.03
N MET A 99 12.28 3.15 -0.20
CA MET A 99 12.87 3.32 1.14
C MET A 99 12.36 2.33 2.19
N ILE A 100 11.11 1.87 2.09
CA ILE A 100 10.55 0.88 3.03
C ILE A 100 10.93 -0.55 2.66
N ASN A 101 11.26 -0.78 1.40
CA ASN A 101 11.71 -2.08 0.92
C ASN A 101 13.09 -2.46 1.49
N PRO A 102 13.36 -3.76 1.67
CA PRO A 102 14.65 -4.23 2.18
C PRO A 102 15.86 -3.80 1.35
N PRO A 103 17.06 -3.74 1.96
CA PRO A 103 18.29 -3.35 1.27
C PRO A 103 18.78 -4.39 0.26
N TRP A 104 18.36 -5.66 0.38
CA TRP A 104 18.77 -6.73 -0.53
C TRP A 104 18.08 -6.64 -1.90
N ARG A 105 16.98 -5.89 -2.03
CA ARG A 105 16.30 -5.70 -3.31
C ARG A 105 17.19 -4.91 -4.26
N GLU A 106 17.28 -5.39 -5.50
CA GLU A 106 17.97 -4.68 -6.58
C GLU A 106 17.34 -3.29 -6.80
N ARG A 107 18.19 -2.31 -7.10
CA ARG A 107 17.79 -0.91 -7.31
C ARG A 107 18.41 -0.39 -8.58
N ASP A 108 17.61 0.39 -9.30
CA ASP A 108 18.08 1.14 -10.44
C ASP A 108 19.16 2.13 -9.99
N SER A 109 20.32 2.08 -10.64
CA SER A 109 21.51 2.84 -10.23
C SER A 109 21.36 4.34 -10.43
N THR A 110 20.43 4.78 -11.27
CA THR A 110 20.21 6.20 -11.58
C THR A 110 19.17 6.81 -10.67
N THR A 111 18.07 6.11 -10.42
CA THR A 111 16.89 6.60 -9.70
C THR A 111 16.82 6.10 -8.26
N GLY A 112 17.57 5.05 -7.91
CA GLY A 112 17.51 4.39 -6.61
C GLY A 112 16.21 3.61 -6.36
N ARG A 113 15.32 3.54 -7.37
CA ARG A 113 14.04 2.83 -7.28
C ARG A 113 14.28 1.34 -7.19
N VAL A 114 13.49 0.63 -6.39
CA VAL A 114 13.49 -0.83 -6.43
C VAL A 114 13.13 -1.30 -7.84
N ILE A 115 13.91 -2.25 -8.35
CA ILE A 115 13.61 -2.90 -9.62
C ILE A 115 12.52 -3.94 -9.36
N ILE A 116 11.55 -4.01 -10.26
CA ILE A 116 10.47 -4.98 -10.21
C ILE A 116 11.06 -6.32 -10.65
N ASN A 117 11.43 -7.13 -9.68
CA ASN A 117 11.96 -8.47 -9.87
C ASN A 117 11.20 -9.42 -8.95
N GLU A 118 10.63 -10.48 -9.51
CA GLU A 118 9.80 -11.46 -8.78
C GLU A 118 10.59 -12.69 -8.34
N THR A 119 11.91 -12.73 -8.61
CA THR A 119 12.74 -13.93 -8.43
C THR A 119 13.64 -13.89 -7.20
N ASP A 120 13.81 -12.72 -6.58
CA ASP A 120 14.69 -12.56 -5.43
C ASP A 120 14.04 -13.11 -4.15
N ASN A 121 14.85 -13.68 -3.26
CA ASN A 121 14.41 -14.14 -1.96
C ASN A 121 15.31 -13.58 -0.87
N GLY A 122 14.71 -12.97 0.14
CA GLY A 122 15.41 -12.35 1.24
C GLY A 122 14.48 -12.04 2.41
N ASP A 123 15.04 -11.43 3.45
CA ASP A 123 14.29 -11.12 4.65
C ASP A 123 13.32 -9.94 4.45
N TRP A 124 12.01 -10.23 4.54
CA TRP A 124 10.91 -9.26 4.42
C TRP A 124 10.50 -8.62 5.74
N SER A 125 11.21 -8.89 6.85
CA SER A 125 10.90 -8.41 8.20
C SER A 125 10.62 -6.90 8.31
N ASN A 126 11.14 -6.07 7.40
CA ASN A 126 10.90 -4.63 7.38
C ASN A 126 9.47 -4.25 6.93
N LEU A 127 8.84 -5.10 6.11
CA LEU A 127 7.49 -4.93 5.58
C LEU A 127 6.46 -5.78 6.33
N THR A 128 6.90 -6.78 7.10
CA THR A 128 6.06 -7.57 8.02
C THR A 128 5.57 -6.71 9.19
N ARG A 129 4.54 -5.89 8.92
CA ARG A 129 3.89 -5.00 9.88
C ARG A 129 2.39 -5.25 9.79
N PRO A 130 1.79 -6.08 10.66
CA PRO A 130 0.34 -6.27 10.66
C PRO A 130 -0.37 -5.01 11.15
N GLY A 131 -1.64 -4.85 10.75
CA GLY A 131 -2.49 -3.75 11.16
C GLY A 131 -2.50 -2.55 10.22
N GLN A 132 -3.18 -1.49 10.66
CA GLN A 132 -3.53 -0.35 9.81
C GLN A 132 -2.35 0.54 9.38
N CYS A 133 -1.18 0.34 9.97
CA CYS A 133 0.03 1.11 9.71
C CYS A 133 1.06 0.35 8.83
N GLY A 134 0.71 -0.86 8.40
CA GLY A 134 1.50 -1.74 7.55
C GLY A 134 1.13 -1.65 6.07
N ILE A 135 1.07 -2.80 5.40
CA ILE A 135 0.74 -2.93 3.97
C ILE A 135 -0.56 -2.23 3.59
N LEU A 136 -1.55 -2.17 4.49
CA LEU A 136 -2.79 -1.42 4.24
C LEU A 136 -2.54 0.04 3.83
N THR A 137 -1.50 0.68 4.36
CA THR A 137 -1.12 2.06 3.98
C THR A 137 -0.71 2.15 2.51
N VAL A 138 -0.02 1.14 2.00
CA VAL A 138 0.47 1.06 0.61
C VAL A 138 -0.71 0.82 -0.33
N LEU A 139 -1.65 -0.04 0.07
CA LEU A 139 -2.88 -0.30 -0.67
C LEU A 139 -3.73 0.97 -0.80
N PHE A 140 -3.95 1.72 0.28
CA PHE A 140 -4.66 3.00 0.19
C PHE A 140 -3.93 4.01 -0.70
N CYS A 141 -2.60 4.09 -0.64
CA CYS A 141 -1.82 4.91 -1.57
C CYS A 141 -2.10 4.56 -3.05
N LEU A 142 -2.04 3.27 -3.39
CA LEU A 142 -2.31 2.80 -4.76
C LEU A 142 -3.75 3.08 -5.18
N PHE A 143 -4.70 2.93 -4.26
CA PHE A 143 -6.11 3.22 -4.51
C PHE A 143 -6.33 4.71 -4.81
N TRP A 144 -5.83 5.61 -3.96
CA TRP A 144 -5.97 7.07 -4.19
C TRP A 144 -5.28 7.54 -5.45
N TRP A 145 -4.14 6.94 -5.78
CA TRP A 145 -3.44 7.20 -7.03
C TRP A 145 -4.31 6.79 -8.22
N HIS A 146 -4.81 5.55 -8.21
CA HIS A 146 -5.66 5.03 -9.29
C HIS A 146 -6.87 5.93 -9.57
N GLN A 147 -7.56 6.38 -8.51
CA GLN A 147 -8.75 7.22 -8.62
C GLN A 147 -8.50 8.58 -9.30
N ARG A 148 -7.24 9.03 -9.34
CA ARG A 148 -6.83 10.32 -9.92
C ARG A 148 -6.13 10.18 -11.26
N LEU A 149 -6.03 8.96 -11.79
CA LEU A 149 -5.50 8.75 -13.13
C LEU A 149 -6.53 9.18 -14.18
N PRO A 150 -6.12 9.89 -15.25
CA PRO A 150 -7.01 10.22 -16.37
C PRO A 150 -7.29 9.03 -17.29
N GLY A 151 -6.59 7.90 -17.10
CA GLY A 151 -6.69 6.70 -17.93
C GLY A 151 -5.64 5.66 -17.55
N PRO A 152 -5.41 4.64 -18.40
CA PRO A 152 -4.40 3.62 -18.15
C PRO A 152 -3.01 4.22 -17.88
N CYS A 153 -2.35 3.77 -16.82
CA CYS A 153 -1.04 4.26 -16.40
C CYS A 153 -0.09 3.09 -16.14
N GLN A 154 0.94 2.96 -16.98
CA GLN A 154 1.94 1.89 -16.84
C GLN A 154 2.71 1.99 -15.52
N GLU A 155 2.99 3.20 -15.04
CA GLU A 155 3.73 3.40 -13.79
C GLU A 155 2.93 2.91 -12.58
N TRP A 156 1.61 3.15 -12.57
CA TRP A 156 0.71 2.62 -11.56
C TRP A 156 0.59 1.09 -11.65
N SER A 157 0.44 0.53 -12.86
CA SER A 157 0.38 -0.93 -13.05
C SER A 157 1.66 -1.63 -12.61
N ASN A 158 2.82 -0.99 -12.82
CA ASN A 158 4.12 -1.45 -12.34
C ASN A 158 4.20 -1.42 -10.82
N ALA A 159 3.70 -0.36 -10.18
CA ALA A 159 3.61 -0.25 -8.73
C ALA A 159 2.72 -1.35 -8.13
N LEU A 160 1.53 -1.58 -8.71
CA LEU A 160 0.64 -2.66 -8.29
C LEU A 160 1.31 -4.03 -8.45
N ARG A 161 1.96 -4.28 -9.59
CA ARG A 161 2.68 -5.53 -9.83
C ARG A 161 3.71 -5.81 -8.74
N ASP A 162 4.49 -4.80 -8.38
CA ASP A 162 5.52 -4.95 -7.37
C ASP A 162 4.93 -5.21 -5.98
N VAL A 163 3.89 -4.48 -5.59
CA VAL A 163 3.19 -4.71 -4.32
C VAL A 163 2.54 -6.10 -4.29
N ALA A 164 1.96 -6.55 -5.40
CA ALA A 164 1.34 -7.87 -5.51
C ALA A 164 2.34 -9.02 -5.30
N TRP A 165 3.61 -8.82 -5.63
CA TRP A 165 4.67 -9.79 -5.37
C TRP A 165 5.12 -9.80 -3.91
N VAL A 166 5.08 -8.63 -3.24
CA VAL A 166 5.55 -8.46 -1.86
C VAL A 166 4.56 -8.94 -0.81
N VAL A 167 3.25 -8.82 -1.09
CA VAL A 167 2.16 -9.15 -0.17
C VAL A 167 1.84 -10.64 -0.17
#